data_AF-A0A426QXB7-F1
#
_entry.id   AF-A0A426QXB7-F1
#
_cell.length_a   1.000
_cell.length_b   1.000
_cell.length_c   1.000
_cell.angle_alpha   90.00
_cell.angle_beta   90.00
_cell.angle_gamma   90.00
#
_symmetry.space_group_name_H-M   'P 1'
#
loop_
_entity.id
_entity.type
_entity.pdbx_description
1 polymer ?
#
loop_
_entity_poly.entity_id
_entity_poly.type
_entity_poly.pdbx_seq_one_letter_code
_entity_poly.pdbx_strand_id
1 'polypeptide(L)' 'MTVGEPCSQTSAVGVDEYTGENIVCVYLGAGGGTKWVGSVPIVGVNQVGTACDSSSGNASQTPEGLAVMCVGDEWTYGP' A
#
# COMPACT_ATOMS: atom_id res chain seq x y z
N MET A 1 1.94 9.08 -11.84
CA MET A 1 0.92 8.06 -11.55
C MET A 1 -0.18 8.70 -10.74
N THR A 2 -1.43 8.36 -11.03
CA THR A 2 -2.60 8.95 -10.37
C THR A 2 -3.66 7.90 -10.09
N VAL A 3 -4.54 8.15 -9.13
CA VAL A 3 -5.66 7.25 -8.81
C VAL A 3 -6.48 6.93 -10.06
N GLY A 4 -6.77 5.64 -10.26
CA GLY A 4 -7.56 5.11 -11.37
C GLY A 4 -6.74 4.68 -12.59
N GLU A 5 -5.48 5.11 -12.70
CA GLU A 5 -4.58 4.66 -13.75
C GLU A 5 -4.21 3.18 -13.61
N PRO A 6 -3.98 2.46 -14.72
CA PRO A 6 -3.51 1.09 -14.67
C PRO A 6 -2.11 1.01 -14.06
N CYS A 7 -1.83 -0.09 -13.37
CA CYS A 7 -0.53 -0.39 -12.79
C CYS A 7 -0.18 -1.87 -12.94
N SER A 8 1.10 -2.21 -12.91
CA SER A 8 1.59 -3.55 -13.27
C SER A 8 1.97 -4.42 -12.08
N GLN A 9 2.26 -3.83 -10.92
CA GLN A 9 2.76 -4.52 -9.75
C GLN A 9 1.80 -4.34 -8.58
N THR A 10 1.03 -5.37 -8.26
CA THR A 10 0.16 -5.37 -7.07
C THR A 10 0.96 -5.06 -5.82
N SER A 11 0.33 -4.35 -4.90
CA SER A 11 0.93 -3.86 -3.66
C SER A 11 2.04 -2.83 -3.82
N ALA A 12 2.39 -2.39 -5.03
CA ALA A 12 3.31 -1.27 -5.19
C ALA A 12 2.72 -0.01 -4.54
N VAL A 13 3.57 0.74 -3.83
CA VAL A 13 3.25 2.06 -3.28
C VAL A 13 3.77 3.13 -4.21
N GLY A 14 2.95 4.16 -4.42
CA GLY A 14 3.26 5.32 -5.21
C GLY A 14 2.81 6.60 -4.53
N VAL A 15 3.11 7.73 -5.17
CA VAL A 15 2.61 9.05 -4.79
C VAL A 15 1.77 9.58 -5.94
N ASP A 16 0.55 9.99 -5.66
CA ASP A 16 -0.36 10.59 -6.62
C ASP A 16 0.14 11.98 -7.03
N GLU A 17 0.29 12.20 -8.33
CA GLU A 17 0.87 13.43 -8.87
C GLU A 17 -0.01 14.67 -8.65
N TYR A 18 -1.32 14.52 -8.44
CA TYR A 18 -2.23 15.63 -8.26
C TYR A 18 -2.40 16.04 -6.80
N THR A 19 -2.42 15.05 -5.90
CA THR A 19 -2.70 15.26 -4.47
C THR A 19 -1.43 15.21 -3.61
N GLY A 20 -0.38 14.55 -4.08
CA GLY A 20 0.80 14.22 -3.27
C GLY A 20 0.55 13.15 -2.21
N GLU A 21 -0.65 12.54 -2.19
CA GLU A 21 -1.00 11.47 -1.25
C GLU A 21 -0.44 10.13 -1.71
N ASN A 22 -0.26 9.22 -0.76
CA ASN A 22 0.15 7.85 -1.08
C ASN A 22 -1.00 7.09 -1.78
N ILE A 23 -0.62 6.28 -2.76
CA ILE A 23 -1.52 5.39 -3.50
C ILE A 23 -0.93 3.98 -3.54
N VAL A 24 -1.80 2.98 -3.65
CA VAL A 24 -1.41 1.56 -3.74
C VAL A 24 -1.97 0.95 -5.02
N CYS A 25 -1.17 0.12 -5.68
CA CYS A 25 -1.59 -0.62 -6.86
C CYS A 25 -2.35 -1.89 -6.45
N VAL A 26 -3.65 -1.96 -6.72
CA VAL A 26 -4.52 -3.06 -6.26
C VAL A 26 -5.17 -3.77 -7.44
N TYR A 27 -5.26 -5.10 -7.37
CA TYR A 27 -6.04 -5.88 -8.32
C TYR A 27 -7.53 -5.86 -7.96
N LEU A 28 -8.34 -5.21 -8.81
CA LEU A 28 -9.79 -5.02 -8.61
C LEU A 28 -10.63 -6.12 -9.30
N GLY A 29 -10.03 -7.27 -9.61
CA GLY A 29 -10.68 -8.39 -10.29
C GLY A 29 -10.66 -8.31 -11.82
N ALA A 30 -11.17 -9.37 -12.48
CA ALA A 30 -11.02 -9.56 -13.93
C ALA A 30 -11.66 -8.46 -14.79
N GLY A 31 -12.73 -7.80 -14.31
CA GLY A 31 -13.36 -6.67 -15.00
C GLY A 31 -12.77 -5.29 -14.64
N GLY A 32 -12.04 -5.20 -13.53
CA GLY A 32 -11.46 -3.95 -13.04
C GLY A 32 -9.98 -3.77 -13.39
N GLY A 33 -9.27 -4.87 -13.59
CA GLY A 33 -7.81 -4.89 -13.79
C GLY A 33 -7.06 -4.46 -12.54
N THR A 34 -5.76 -4.21 -12.70
CA THR A 34 -4.90 -3.69 -11.63
C THR A 34 -4.76 -2.19 -11.80
N LYS A 35 -5.11 -1.42 -10.74
CA LYS A 35 -5.16 0.06 -10.79
C LYS A 35 -4.62 0.68 -9.52
N TRP A 36 -4.13 1.91 -9.66
CA TRP A 36 -3.80 2.76 -8.52
C TRP A 36 -5.07 3.19 -7.79
N VAL A 37 -5.09 3.00 -6.46
CA VAL A 37 -6.17 3.46 -5.58
C VAL A 37 -5.60 4.28 -4.43
N GLY A 38 -6.41 5.18 -3.87
CA GLY A 38 -6.04 5.93 -2.67
C GLY A 38 -5.68 4.99 -1.52
N SER A 39 -4.57 5.27 -0.82
CA SER A 39 -4.18 4.50 0.35
C SER A 39 -4.60 5.20 1.64
N VAL A 40 -4.68 4.44 2.73
CA VAL A 40 -4.59 5.03 4.07
C VAL A 40 -3.17 5.59 4.29
N PRO A 41 -2.95 6.51 5.25
CA PRO A 41 -1.63 7.05 5.52
C PRO A 41 -0.58 5.95 5.76
N ILE A 42 0.57 6.06 5.07
CA ILE A 42 1.71 5.15 5.21
C ILE A 42 2.65 5.74 6.27
N VAL A 43 2.83 5.03 7.39
CA VAL A 43 3.51 5.57 8.58
C VAL A 43 5.04 5.41 8.57
N GLY A 44 5.61 4.91 7.47
CA GLY A 44 7.05 4.76 7.31
C GLY A 44 7.43 3.52 6.51
N VAL A 45 8.67 3.06 6.71
CA VAL A 45 9.22 1.85 6.06
C VAL A 45 9.44 0.76 7.11
N ASN A 46 8.84 -0.42 6.92
CA ASN A 46 8.93 -1.55 7.84
C ASN A 46 9.08 -2.89 7.08
N GLN A 47 9.69 -3.86 7.74
CA GLN A 47 9.89 -5.21 7.20
C GLN A 47 8.69 -6.11 7.54
N VAL A 48 8.32 -7.00 6.62
CA VAL A 48 7.31 -8.03 6.89
C VAL A 48 7.82 -8.97 7.99
N GLY A 49 6.92 -9.38 8.90
CA GLY A 49 7.26 -10.25 10.02
C GLY A 49 7.81 -9.51 11.26
N THR A 50 8.01 -8.19 11.19
CA THR A 50 8.41 -7.43 12.38
C THR A 50 7.20 -6.91 13.14
N ALA A 51 7.36 -6.73 14.44
CA ALA A 51 6.32 -6.20 15.30
C ALA A 51 5.83 -4.82 14.82
N CYS A 52 4.53 -4.61 14.93
CA CYS A 52 3.87 -3.33 14.69
C CYS A 52 2.84 -3.07 15.79
N ASP A 53 2.51 -1.81 16.00
CA ASP A 53 1.47 -1.41 16.93
C ASP A 53 0.18 -1.13 16.14
N SER A 54 -0.78 -2.07 16.24
CA SER A 54 -2.06 -1.98 15.54
C SER A 54 -2.94 -0.80 16.00
N SER A 55 -2.57 -0.09 17.07
CA SER A 55 -3.30 1.07 17.57
C SER A 55 -2.81 2.42 17.01
N SER A 56 -1.58 2.49 16.51
CA SER A 56 -0.94 3.75 16.07
C SER A 56 -0.79 3.91 14.56
N GLY A 57 -0.98 2.83 13.78
CA GLY A 57 -0.98 2.91 12.32
C GLY A 57 -1.25 1.57 11.66
N ASN A 58 -2.11 1.57 10.65
CA ASN A 58 -2.56 0.33 10.01
C ASN A 58 -1.79 -0.02 8.73
N ALA A 59 -1.03 0.93 8.15
CA ALA A 59 -0.32 0.71 6.89
C ALA A 59 1.07 1.33 6.87
N SER A 60 2.01 0.65 6.21
CA SER A 60 3.38 1.05 5.98
C SER A 60 3.83 0.50 4.61
N GLN A 61 5.12 0.59 4.28
CA GLN A 61 5.68 -0.01 3.09
C GLN A 61 7.01 -0.72 3.40
N THR A 62 7.38 -1.72 2.61
CA THR A 62 8.72 -2.32 2.68
C THR A 62 9.76 -1.40 2.04
N PRO A 63 11.08 -1.61 2.26
CA PRO A 63 12.11 -0.85 1.56
C PRO A 63 12.06 -0.98 0.03
N GLU A 64 11.45 -2.05 -0.48
CA GLU A 64 11.20 -2.29 -1.90
C GLU A 64 9.97 -1.52 -2.42
N GLY A 65 9.27 -0.77 -1.57
CA GLY A 65 8.09 0.02 -1.93
C GLY A 65 6.82 -0.80 -2.05
N LEU A 66 6.69 -1.90 -1.30
CA LEU A 66 5.48 -2.72 -1.27
C LEU A 66 4.63 -2.41 -0.03
N ALA A 67 3.34 -2.24 -0.20
CA ALA A 67 2.40 -1.95 0.87
C ALA A 67 2.39 -3.10 1.90
N VAL A 68 2.40 -2.74 3.17
CA VAL A 68 2.20 -3.67 4.29
C VAL A 68 1.16 -3.11 5.24
N MET A 69 0.41 -4.01 5.89
CA MET A 69 -0.57 -3.67 6.92
C MET A 69 -0.19 -4.30 8.24
N CYS A 70 -0.53 -3.63 9.34
CA CYS A 70 -0.35 -4.16 10.68
C CYS A 70 -1.50 -5.13 11.00
N VAL A 71 -1.21 -6.43 11.05
CA VAL A 71 -2.20 -7.48 11.27
C VAL A 71 -1.71 -8.36 12.41
N GLY A 72 -2.49 -8.43 13.50
CA GLY A 72 -2.10 -9.23 14.67
C GLY A 72 -0.77 -8.80 15.28
N ASP A 73 -0.52 -7.49 15.30
CA ASP A 73 0.72 -6.86 15.80
C ASP A 73 1.99 -7.24 15.03
N GLU A 74 1.83 -7.70 13.78
CA GLU A 74 2.92 -7.98 12.84
C GLU A 74 2.67 -7.34 11.48
N TRP A 75 3.72 -6.81 10.84
CA TRP A 75 3.63 -6.31 9.47
C TRP A 75 3.45 -7.44 8.47
N THR A 76 2.38 -7.39 7.69
CA THR A 76 2.04 -8.37 6.66
C THR A 76 1.84 -7.67 5.32
N TYR A 77 2.14 -8.31 4.18
CA TYR A 77 1.88 -7.72 2.86
C TYR A 77 0.41 -7.27 2.71
N GLY A 78 0.25 -6.04 2.23
CA GLY A 78 -1.02 -5.44 1.86
C GLY A 78 -1.48 -5.89 0.47
N PRO A 79 -2.70 -5.50 0.06
CA PRO A 79 -3.24 -5.79 -1.27
C PRO A 79 -2.46 -5.13 -2.41
#